data_AF-A0A7Y1XTB8-F1
#
_entry.id   AF-A0A7Y1XTB8-F1
#
_cell.length_a   1.000
_cell.length_b   1.000
_cell.length_c   1.000
_cell.angle_alpha   90.00
_cell.angle_beta   90.00
_cell.angle_gamma   90.00
#
_symmetry.space_group_name_H-M   'P 1'
#
loop_
_entity.id
_entity.type
_entity.pdbx_description
1 polymer ?
#
loop_
_entity_poly.entity_id
_entity_poly.type
_entity_poly.pdbx_seq_one_letter_code
_entity_poly.pdbx_strand_id
1 'polypeptide(L)'
;MPTVLLTLLSIIQALSLEFLWSHMKESPYLFEMSWDACLYWIQIGATFLGIVQIWIVYSSNALRFRWVPRTSDSIFPFLVGLFEFALIESLGPGNLGWWFGSFGILFALITWIDHSIMRHARNDGSNSIFFDQFEPATIRDFYPAIVIFIVVETVAVLLLMNGGGGAFTLLALLGATMLMLWFIRTSSMYWNRSVSEKLAECD
;
A
#
# COMPACT_ATOMS: atom_id res chain seq x y z
N MET A 1 5.44 -13.52 -18.84
CA MET A 1 4.74 -12.26 -18.51
C MET A 1 4.22 -12.35 -17.08
N PRO A 2 4.32 -11.29 -16.29
CA PRO A 2 3.88 -11.26 -14.89
C PRO A 2 2.35 -11.28 -14.70
N THR A 3 1.59 -11.51 -15.78
CA THR A 3 0.11 -11.50 -15.84
C THR A 3 -0.55 -12.39 -14.80
N VAL A 4 0.02 -13.56 -14.49
CA VAL A 4 -0.54 -14.46 -13.46
C VAL A 4 -0.52 -13.81 -12.07
N LEU A 5 0.57 -13.15 -11.69
CA LEU A 5 0.66 -12.43 -10.41
C LEU A 5 -0.32 -11.26 -10.37
N LEU A 6 -0.46 -10.54 -11.48
CA LEU A 6 -1.42 -9.44 -11.60
C LEU A 6 -2.87 -9.94 -11.46
N THR A 7 -3.20 -11.09 -12.04
CA THR A 7 -4.52 -11.72 -11.90
C THR A 7 -4.78 -12.14 -10.46
N LEU A 8 -3.84 -12.84 -9.82
CA LEU A 8 -3.98 -13.25 -8.42
C LEU A 8 -4.16 -12.04 -7.50
N LEU A 9 -3.35 -11.00 -7.68
CA LEU A 9 -3.49 -9.78 -6.91
C LEU A 9 -4.84 -9.11 -7.17
N SER A 10 -5.29 -9.02 -8.42
CA SER A 10 -6.59 -8.40 -8.75
C SER A 10 -7.77 -9.13 -8.11
N ILE A 11 -7.71 -10.47 -8.01
CA ILE A 11 -8.70 -11.26 -7.27
C ILE A 11 -8.68 -10.87 -5.79
N ILE A 12 -7.50 -10.77 -5.18
CA ILE A 12 -7.35 -10.37 -3.78
C ILE A 12 -7.89 -8.96 -3.55
N GLN A 13 -7.55 -7.99 -4.42
CA GLN A 13 -8.05 -6.62 -4.30
C GLN A 13 -9.59 -6.56 -4.41
N ALA A 14 -10.19 -7.35 -5.29
CA ALA A 14 -11.65 -7.43 -5.39
C ALA A 14 -12.28 -8.00 -4.10
N LEU A 15 -11.67 -9.03 -3.51
CA LEU A 15 -12.11 -9.58 -2.23
C LEU A 15 -11.94 -8.58 -1.08
N SER A 16 -10.84 -7.83 -1.03
CA SER A 16 -10.62 -6.79 -0.03
C SER A 16 -11.68 -5.69 -0.10
N LEU A 17 -12.05 -5.26 -1.31
CA LEU A 17 -13.13 -4.28 -1.49
C LEU A 17 -14.48 -4.82 -1.04
N GLU A 18 -14.78 -6.09 -1.32
CA GLU A 18 -16.01 -6.74 -0.84
C GLU A 18 -16.03 -6.85 0.69
N PHE A 19 -14.91 -7.18 1.32
CA PHE A 19 -14.79 -7.24 2.78
C PHE A 19 -14.94 -5.86 3.42
N LEU A 20 -14.28 -4.84 2.86
CA LEU A 20 -14.44 -3.45 3.32
C LEU A 20 -15.90 -2.99 3.20
N TRP A 21 -16.55 -3.31 2.08
CA TRP A 21 -17.96 -3.00 1.86
C TRP A 21 -18.89 -3.73 2.83
N SER A 22 -18.59 -4.99 3.11
CA SER A 22 -19.37 -5.80 4.06
C SER A 22 -19.23 -5.27 5.49
N HIS A 23 -18.00 -4.93 5.92
CA HIS A 23 -17.75 -4.28 7.20
C HIS A 23 -18.55 -2.99 7.38
N MET A 24 -18.63 -2.16 6.33
CA MET A 24 -19.40 -0.91 6.37
C MET A 24 -20.90 -1.15 6.57
N LYS A 25 -21.48 -2.18 5.93
CA LYS A 25 -22.91 -2.52 6.08
C LYS A 25 -23.21 -3.11 7.45
N GLU A 26 -22.29 -3.88 8.01
CA GLU A 26 -22.46 -4.65 9.25
C GLU A 26 -22.11 -3.83 10.51
N SER A 27 -21.72 -2.56 10.35
CA SER A 27 -21.27 -1.68 11.43
C SER A 27 -22.24 -0.52 11.69
N PRO A 28 -23.32 -0.70 12.47
CA PRO A 28 -24.29 0.37 12.79
C PRO A 28 -23.67 1.63 13.37
N TYR A 29 -22.59 1.50 14.17
CA TYR A 29 -21.90 2.61 14.82
C TYR A 29 -21.33 3.64 13.82
N LEU A 30 -21.11 3.27 12.55
CA LEU A 30 -20.65 4.19 11.51
C LEU A 30 -21.71 5.22 11.12
N PHE A 31 -22.98 4.92 11.35
CA PHE A 31 -24.11 5.76 10.95
C PHE A 31 -24.71 6.55 12.13
N GLU A 32 -24.17 6.35 13.32
CA GLU A 32 -24.51 7.15 14.49
C GLU A 32 -23.68 8.44 14.49
N MET A 33 -24.33 9.59 14.68
CA MET A 33 -23.65 10.89 14.73
C MET A 33 -22.82 10.99 16.02
N SER A 34 -21.57 10.55 15.95
CA SER A 34 -20.63 10.52 17.07
C SER A 34 -19.22 10.93 16.61
N TRP A 35 -18.39 11.33 17.58
CA TRP A 35 -16.97 11.60 17.31
C TRP A 35 -16.25 10.36 16.80
N ASP A 36 -16.58 9.20 17.36
CA ASP A 36 -15.95 7.94 16.99
C ASP A 36 -16.31 7.53 15.56
N ALA A 37 -17.56 7.72 15.13
CA ALA A 37 -17.97 7.51 13.73
C ALA A 37 -17.12 8.33 12.75
N CYS A 38 -16.81 9.60 13.08
CA CYS A 38 -15.92 10.42 12.26
C CYS A 38 -14.52 9.82 12.11
N LEU A 39 -13.93 9.35 13.23
CA LEU A 39 -12.62 8.70 13.21
C LEU A 39 -12.63 7.43 12.35
N TYR A 40 -13.67 6.60 12.46
CA TYR A 40 -13.76 5.36 11.69
C TYR A 40 -14.03 5.59 10.20
N TRP A 41 -14.76 6.65 9.83
CA TRP A 41 -14.87 7.05 8.43
C TRP A 41 -13.53 7.47 7.84
N ILE A 42 -12.68 8.16 8.61
CA ILE A 42 -11.31 8.49 8.19
C ILE A 42 -10.49 7.19 8.05
N GLN A 43 -10.61 6.26 9.01
CA GLN A 43 -9.93 4.96 8.98
C GLN A 43 -10.35 4.11 7.76
N ILE A 44 -11.64 4.05 7.45
CA ILE A 44 -12.19 3.39 6.25
C ILE A 44 -11.65 4.05 4.99
N GLY A 45 -11.66 5.38 4.92
CA GLY A 45 -11.09 6.13 3.81
C GLY A 45 -9.61 5.83 3.60
N ALA A 46 -8.81 5.82 4.68
CA ALA A 46 -7.40 5.47 4.63
C ALA A 46 -7.18 4.02 4.15
N THR A 47 -8.01 3.09 4.62
CA THR A 47 -7.97 1.67 4.21
C THR A 47 -8.27 1.53 2.73
N PHE A 48 -9.34 2.17 2.24
CA PHE A 48 -9.68 2.20 0.82
C PHE A 48 -8.54 2.74 -0.04
N LEU A 49 -7.91 3.85 0.37
CA LEU A 49 -6.74 4.40 -0.32
C LEU A 49 -5.57 3.40 -0.33
N GLY A 50 -5.36 2.66 0.76
CA GLY A 50 -4.34 1.60 0.85
C GLY A 50 -4.57 0.47 -0.17
N ILE A 51 -5.80 -0.04 -0.26
CA ILE A 51 -6.22 -1.04 -1.27
C ILE A 51 -5.90 -0.52 -2.68
N VAL A 52 -6.38 0.69 -3.00
CA VAL A 52 -6.12 1.31 -4.31
C VAL A 52 -4.62 1.48 -4.58
N GLN A 53 -3.84 1.86 -3.58
CA GLN A 53 -2.39 2.08 -3.71
C GLN A 53 -1.64 0.78 -4.03
N ILE A 54 -2.00 -0.34 -3.40
CA ILE A 54 -1.42 -1.66 -3.70
C ILE A 54 -1.60 -1.99 -5.18
N TRP A 55 -2.83 -1.80 -5.68
CA TRP A 55 -3.15 -2.03 -7.08
C TRP A 55 -2.36 -1.10 -8.02
N ILE A 56 -2.26 0.20 -7.69
CA ILE A 56 -1.51 1.19 -8.48
C ILE A 56 -0.03 0.80 -8.59
N VAL A 57 0.61 0.41 -7.49
CA VAL A 57 2.04 0.03 -7.49
C VAL A 57 2.28 -1.19 -8.38
N TYR A 58 1.49 -2.25 -8.19
CA TYR A 58 1.67 -3.48 -8.96
C TYR A 58 1.32 -3.33 -10.45
N SER A 59 0.18 -2.70 -10.75
CA SER A 59 -0.23 -2.46 -12.14
C SER A 59 0.78 -1.57 -12.87
N SER A 60 1.30 -0.54 -12.19
CA SER A 60 2.33 0.34 -12.75
C SER A 60 3.58 -0.44 -13.15
N ASN A 61 4.09 -1.31 -12.28
CA ASN A 61 5.26 -2.11 -12.58
C ASN A 61 4.99 -3.16 -13.67
N ALA A 62 3.85 -3.85 -13.62
CA ALA A 62 3.45 -4.86 -14.59
C ALA A 62 3.30 -4.30 -16.01
N LEU A 63 2.87 -3.04 -16.14
CA LEU A 63 2.70 -2.37 -17.44
C LEU A 63 4.00 -1.73 -17.95
N ARG A 64 4.92 -1.33 -17.06
CA ARG A 64 6.18 -0.66 -17.44
C ARG A 64 7.30 -1.62 -17.75
N PHE A 65 7.45 -2.68 -16.96
CA PHE A 65 8.64 -3.52 -16.98
C PHE A 65 8.33 -4.96 -17.32
N ARG A 66 9.26 -5.57 -18.04
CA ARG A 66 9.29 -7.02 -18.20
C ARG A 66 10.18 -7.62 -17.11
N TRP A 67 9.68 -8.64 -16.41
CA TRP A 67 10.51 -9.48 -15.55
C TRP A 67 10.00 -10.90 -15.56
N VAL A 68 10.86 -11.82 -15.12
CA VAL A 68 10.52 -13.22 -14.89
C VAL A 68 10.27 -13.40 -13.39
N PRO A 69 9.02 -13.65 -12.95
CA PRO A 69 8.74 -13.93 -11.56
C PRO A 69 9.45 -15.20 -11.08
N ARG A 70 9.92 -15.18 -9.84
CA ARG A 70 10.40 -16.38 -9.15
C ARG A 70 9.21 -17.11 -8.51
N THR A 71 9.39 -18.39 -8.22
CA THR A 71 8.38 -19.17 -7.48
C THR A 71 8.06 -18.56 -6.12
N SER A 72 9.03 -17.90 -5.47
CA SER A 72 8.81 -17.15 -4.24
C SER A 72 7.84 -15.97 -4.40
N ASP A 73 7.78 -15.36 -5.59
CA ASP A 73 6.97 -14.16 -5.82
C ASP A 73 5.48 -14.46 -5.88
N SER A 74 5.11 -15.74 -6.06
CA SER A 74 3.71 -16.18 -5.99
C SER A 74 3.12 -16.11 -4.58
N ILE A 75 3.97 -16.03 -3.55
CA ILE A 75 3.56 -15.91 -2.14
C ILE A 75 3.12 -14.46 -1.84
N PHE A 76 3.68 -13.48 -2.54
CA PHE A 76 3.43 -12.06 -2.23
C PHE A 76 1.97 -11.65 -2.28
N PRO A 77 1.16 -12.00 -3.30
CA PRO A 77 -0.27 -11.69 -3.28
C PRO A 77 -0.97 -12.20 -2.02
N PHE A 78 -0.65 -13.41 -1.56
CA PHE A 78 -1.26 -13.99 -0.35
C PHE A 78 -0.85 -13.26 0.93
N LEU A 79 0.43 -12.86 1.04
CA LEU A 79 0.88 -12.06 2.19
C LEU A 79 0.23 -10.67 2.19
N VAL A 80 0.13 -10.04 1.01
CA VAL A 80 -0.57 -8.76 0.85
C VAL A 80 -2.03 -8.94 1.28
N GLY A 81 -2.73 -9.93 0.74
CA GLY A 81 -4.12 -10.23 1.11
C GLY A 81 -4.29 -10.52 2.60
N LEU A 82 -3.38 -11.29 3.23
CA LEU A 82 -3.44 -11.58 4.66
C LEU A 82 -3.40 -10.30 5.51
N PHE A 83 -2.45 -9.40 5.24
CA PHE A 83 -2.33 -8.16 6.01
C PHE A 83 -3.39 -7.12 5.63
N GLU A 84 -3.87 -7.12 4.39
CA GLU A 84 -4.99 -6.28 3.95
C GLU A 84 -6.31 -6.71 4.60
N PHE A 85 -6.56 -8.00 4.72
CA PHE A 85 -7.72 -8.52 5.46
C PHE A 85 -7.58 -8.27 6.96
N ALA A 86 -6.39 -8.46 7.54
CA ALA A 86 -6.14 -8.10 8.94
C ALA A 86 -6.38 -6.61 9.20
N LEU A 87 -5.98 -5.75 8.24
CA LEU A 87 -6.24 -4.32 8.29
C LEU A 87 -7.75 -4.05 8.28
N ILE A 88 -8.54 -4.70 7.43
CA ILE A 88 -10.00 -4.54 7.38
C ILE A 88 -10.67 -5.09 8.65
N GLU A 89 -10.29 -6.27 9.13
CA GLU A 89 -10.81 -6.87 10.38
C GLU A 89 -10.54 -6.00 11.62
N SER A 90 -9.44 -5.23 11.59
CA SER A 90 -9.09 -4.30 12.67
C SER A 90 -9.80 -2.94 12.59
N LEU A 91 -10.73 -2.76 11.64
CA LEU A 91 -11.56 -1.57 11.57
C LEU A 91 -12.51 -1.48 12.76
N GLY A 92 -12.71 -0.26 13.25
CA GLY A 92 -13.70 0.03 14.29
C GLY A 92 -13.12 0.12 15.71
N PRO A 93 -14.02 0.15 16.71
CA PRO A 93 -13.66 0.56 18.07
C PRO A 93 -12.67 -0.35 18.77
N GLY A 94 -11.68 0.27 19.43
CA GLY A 94 -10.68 -0.43 20.25
C GLY A 94 -9.59 -1.17 19.48
N ASN A 95 -9.67 -1.24 18.15
CA ASN A 95 -8.73 -2.00 17.32
C ASN A 95 -7.72 -1.14 16.54
N LEU A 96 -7.71 0.17 16.76
CA LEU A 96 -6.84 1.11 16.04
C LEU A 96 -5.35 0.77 16.12
N GLY A 97 -4.88 0.27 17.27
CA GLY A 97 -3.49 -0.16 17.40
C GLY A 97 -3.16 -1.32 16.46
N TRP A 98 -4.04 -2.31 16.35
CA TRP A 98 -3.92 -3.43 15.42
C TRP A 98 -4.04 -3.00 13.95
N TRP A 99 -4.86 -1.98 13.70
CA TRP A 99 -4.97 -1.37 12.38
C TRP A 99 -3.67 -0.69 11.95
N PHE A 100 -3.08 0.14 12.81
CA PHE A 100 -1.79 0.78 12.51
C PHE A 100 -0.66 -0.23 12.36
N GLY A 101 -0.64 -1.31 13.15
CA GLY A 101 0.35 -2.38 13.01
C GLY A 101 0.19 -3.14 11.68
N SER A 102 -1.03 -3.50 11.30
CA SER A 102 -1.30 -4.12 10.01
C SER A 102 -0.92 -3.18 8.85
N PHE A 103 -1.21 -1.88 8.98
CA PHE A 103 -0.87 -0.86 8.00
C PHE A 103 0.64 -0.71 7.82
N GLY A 104 1.41 -0.69 8.93
CA GLY A 104 2.87 -0.59 8.89
C GLY A 104 3.51 -1.82 8.23
N ILE A 105 3.09 -3.02 8.61
CA ILE A 105 3.58 -4.26 7.99
C ILE A 105 3.23 -4.30 6.50
N LEU A 106 2.00 -3.94 6.12
CA LEU A 106 1.57 -3.90 4.72
C LEU A 106 2.38 -2.88 3.92
N PHE A 107 2.66 -1.71 4.49
CA PHE A 107 3.53 -0.70 3.90
C PHE A 107 4.95 -1.22 3.64
N ALA A 108 5.57 -1.86 4.64
CA ALA A 108 6.89 -2.46 4.50
C ALA A 108 6.90 -3.58 3.45
N LEU A 109 5.86 -4.41 3.42
CA LEU A 109 5.71 -5.51 2.46
C LEU A 109 5.61 -4.98 1.03
N ILE A 110 4.76 -3.98 0.76
CA ILE A 110 4.61 -3.40 -0.58
C ILE A 110 5.88 -2.70 -1.04
N THR A 111 6.56 -2.00 -0.14
CA THR A 111 7.86 -1.38 -0.45
C THR A 111 8.89 -2.44 -0.83
N TRP A 112 8.95 -3.53 -0.07
CA TRP A 112 9.87 -4.63 -0.37
C TRP A 112 9.54 -5.29 -1.72
N ILE A 113 8.27 -5.56 -1.98
CA ILE A 113 7.82 -6.14 -3.24
C ILE A 113 8.19 -5.24 -4.43
N ASP A 114 7.91 -3.94 -4.35
CA ASP A 114 8.25 -2.97 -5.39
C ASP A 114 9.75 -3.02 -5.74
N HIS A 115 10.60 -2.97 -4.71
CA HIS A 115 12.05 -3.08 -4.89
C HIS A 115 12.50 -4.44 -5.43
N SER A 116 11.86 -5.54 -5.02
CA SER A 116 12.12 -6.87 -5.55
C SER A 116 11.82 -6.91 -7.05
N ILE A 117 10.68 -6.35 -7.47
CA ILE A 117 10.30 -6.26 -8.88
C ILE A 117 11.31 -5.40 -9.65
N MET A 118 11.67 -4.22 -9.15
CA MET A 118 12.67 -3.35 -9.80
C MET A 118 14.03 -4.04 -9.95
N ARG A 119 14.47 -4.78 -8.94
CA ARG A 119 15.72 -5.54 -8.98
C ARG A 119 15.67 -6.66 -10.02
N HIS A 120 14.54 -7.37 -10.13
CA HIS A 120 14.38 -8.40 -11.14
C HIS A 120 14.27 -7.82 -12.55
N ALA A 121 13.50 -6.73 -12.72
CA ALA A 121 13.35 -6.02 -13.99
C ALA A 121 14.70 -5.51 -14.52
N ARG A 122 15.59 -5.03 -13.64
CA ARG A 122 16.92 -4.57 -14.03
C ARG A 122 17.80 -5.65 -14.67
N ASN A 123 17.56 -6.93 -14.36
CA ASN A 123 18.34 -8.03 -14.94
C ASN A 123 17.80 -8.48 -16.32
N ASP A 124 16.65 -7.95 -16.76
CA ASP A 124 16.11 -8.23 -18.09
C ASP A 124 16.59 -7.15 -19.07
N GLY A 125 17.38 -7.56 -20.08
CA GLY A 125 17.97 -6.66 -21.06
C GLY A 125 16.95 -5.84 -21.86
N SER A 126 15.68 -6.26 -21.91
CA SER A 126 14.61 -5.47 -22.54
C SER A 126 14.30 -4.16 -21.83
N ASN A 127 14.75 -3.99 -20.58
CA ASN A 127 14.55 -2.76 -19.80
C ASN A 127 15.79 -1.87 -19.74
N SER A 128 16.85 -2.18 -20.50
CA SER A 128 18.14 -1.46 -20.49
C SER A 128 18.00 0.04 -20.72
N ILE A 129 17.17 0.45 -21.69
CA ILE A 129 16.88 1.87 -22.00
C ILE A 129 16.52 2.69 -20.75
N PHE A 130 15.73 2.10 -19.84
CA PHE A 130 15.35 2.73 -18.58
C PHE A 130 16.48 2.62 -17.53
N PHE A 131 17.02 1.42 -17.30
CA PHE A 131 17.93 1.17 -16.16
C PHE A 131 19.37 1.65 -16.37
N ASP A 132 19.81 1.88 -17.61
CA ASP A 132 21.15 2.40 -17.91
C ASP A 132 21.32 3.87 -17.48
N GLN A 133 20.21 4.58 -17.25
CA GLN A 133 20.19 5.97 -16.80
C GLN A 133 20.28 6.13 -15.28
N PHE A 134 20.09 5.05 -14.51
CA PHE A 134 19.99 5.10 -13.06
C PHE A 134 20.91 4.09 -12.38
N GLU A 135 21.62 4.48 -11.33
CA GLU A 135 22.39 3.55 -10.52
C GLU A 135 21.47 2.59 -9.71
N PRO A 136 21.93 1.38 -9.37
CA PRO A 136 21.17 0.48 -8.50
C PRO A 136 20.92 1.12 -7.12
N ALA A 137 19.71 0.96 -6.59
CA ALA A 137 19.37 1.44 -5.25
C ALA A 137 20.28 0.80 -4.19
N THR A 138 20.74 1.62 -3.26
CA THR A 138 21.53 1.25 -2.09
C THR A 138 20.64 1.20 -0.84
N ILE A 139 21.15 0.68 0.27
CA ILE A 139 20.39 0.63 1.53
C ILE A 139 19.96 2.02 2.04
N ARG A 140 20.70 3.06 1.67
CA ARG A 140 20.40 4.45 2.09
C ARG A 140 19.11 4.96 1.47
N ASP A 141 18.78 4.48 0.28
CA ASP A 141 17.56 4.84 -0.44
C ASP A 141 16.31 4.28 0.26
N PHE A 142 16.47 3.30 1.16
CA PHE A 142 15.39 2.71 1.96
C PHE A 142 15.18 3.42 3.30
N TYR A 143 16.08 4.31 3.73
CA TYR A 143 15.94 5.00 5.02
C TYR A 143 14.61 5.73 5.20
N PRO A 144 14.07 6.46 4.20
CA PRO A 144 12.75 7.07 4.33
C PRO A 144 11.66 6.05 4.64
N ALA A 145 11.64 4.90 3.94
CA ALA A 145 10.66 3.85 4.17
C ALA A 145 10.83 3.19 5.55
N ILE A 146 12.06 2.95 5.98
CA ILE A 146 12.37 2.39 7.30
C ILE A 146 11.89 3.35 8.41
N VAL A 147 12.14 4.65 8.27
CA VAL A 147 11.69 5.66 9.23
C VAL A 147 10.17 5.71 9.28
N ILE A 148 9.49 5.72 8.12
CA ILE A 148 8.02 5.68 8.07
C ILE A 148 7.47 4.45 8.78
N PHE A 149 8.03 3.26 8.49
CA PHE A 149 7.63 2.02 9.15
C PHE A 149 7.80 2.11 10.66
N ILE A 150 8.97 2.53 11.16
CA ILE A 150 9.22 2.65 12.60
C ILE A 150 8.25 3.63 13.25
N VAL A 151 7.97 4.78 12.61
CA VAL A 151 7.02 5.77 13.14
C VAL A 151 5.61 5.19 13.21
N VAL A 152 5.15 4.51 12.16
CA VAL A 152 3.83 3.88 12.11
C VAL A 152 3.69 2.79 13.18
N GLU A 153 4.67 1.90 13.32
CA GLU A 153 4.66 0.86 14.35
C GLU A 153 4.73 1.44 15.77
N THR A 154 5.48 2.53 15.95
CA THR A 154 5.50 3.25 17.24
C THR A 154 4.11 3.80 17.57
N VAL A 155 3.42 4.40 16.59
CA VAL A 155 2.03 4.85 16.76
C VAL A 155 1.09 3.68 17.06
N ALA A 156 1.26 2.54 16.40
CA ALA A 156 0.51 1.32 16.68
C ALA A 156 0.63 0.90 18.16
N VAL A 157 1.86 0.79 18.66
CA VAL A 157 2.13 0.43 20.06
C VAL A 157 1.55 1.46 21.03
N LEU A 158 1.70 2.76 20.76
CA LEU A 158 1.13 3.82 21.60
C LEU A 158 -0.39 3.77 21.66
N LEU A 159 -1.05 3.44 20.55
CA LEU A 159 -2.51 3.28 20.49
C LEU A 159 -2.98 2.02 21.23
N LEU A 160 -2.23 0.92 21.16
CA LEU A 160 -2.52 -0.29 21.95
C LEU A 160 -2.41 -0.03 23.46
N MET A 161 -1.42 0.77 23.89
CA MET A 161 -1.22 1.08 25.31
C MET A 161 -2.27 2.06 25.86
N ASN A 162 -2.68 3.04 25.06
CA ASN A 162 -3.58 4.11 25.51
C ASN A 162 -5.07 3.86 25.22
N GLY A 163 -5.42 2.75 24.57
CA GLY A 163 -6.80 2.36 24.26
C GLY A 163 -7.45 3.10 23.08
N GLY A 164 -6.73 4.05 22.46
CA GLY A 164 -7.21 4.89 21.37
C GLY A 164 -8.22 5.97 21.80
N GLY A 165 -8.27 7.06 21.04
CA GLY A 165 -9.24 8.15 21.23
C GLY A 165 -8.62 9.55 21.19
N GLY A 166 -9.50 10.55 21.14
CA GLY A 166 -9.13 11.96 21.24
C GLY A 166 -8.29 12.49 20.06
N ALA A 167 -7.59 13.61 20.31
CA ALA A 167 -6.84 14.33 19.28
C ALA A 167 -5.64 13.53 18.73
N PHE A 168 -5.00 12.70 19.55
CA PHE A 168 -3.86 11.88 19.10
C PHE A 168 -4.28 10.89 18.01
N THR A 169 -5.38 10.16 18.21
CA THR A 169 -5.93 9.24 17.22
C THR A 169 -6.32 9.95 15.92
N LEU A 170 -6.98 11.11 16.02
CA LEU A 170 -7.32 11.90 14.85
C LEU A 170 -6.07 12.28 14.05
N LEU A 171 -5.04 12.82 14.72
CA LEU A 171 -3.80 13.23 14.08
C LEU A 171 -3.06 12.03 13.44
N ALA A 172 -3.03 10.89 14.12
CA ALA A 172 -2.46 9.66 13.58
C ALA A 172 -3.18 9.21 12.30
N LEU A 173 -4.52 9.17 12.32
CA LEU A 173 -5.34 8.76 11.17
C LEU A 173 -5.19 9.74 10.00
N LEU A 174 -5.23 11.05 10.27
CA LEU A 174 -4.96 12.07 9.24
C LEU A 174 -3.54 11.93 8.68
N GLY A 175 -2.55 11.63 9.52
CA GLY A 175 -1.19 11.32 9.10
C GLY A 175 -1.11 10.14 8.14
N ALA A 176 -1.75 9.02 8.48
CA ALA A 176 -1.81 7.84 7.62
C ALA A 176 -2.52 8.12 6.29
N THR A 177 -3.63 8.85 6.32
CA THR A 177 -4.36 9.27 5.10
C THR A 177 -3.50 10.17 4.23
N MET A 178 -2.85 11.18 4.80
CA MET A 178 -1.94 12.08 4.06
C MET A 178 -0.77 11.32 3.45
N LEU A 179 -0.20 10.35 4.19
CA LEU A 179 0.86 9.48 3.69
C LEU A 179 0.40 8.70 2.46
N MET A 180 -0.80 8.09 2.51
CA MET A 180 -1.37 7.36 1.38
C MET A 180 -1.62 8.27 0.16
N LEU A 181 -2.18 9.46 0.38
CA LEU A 181 -2.38 10.44 -0.69
C LEU A 181 -1.05 10.89 -1.32
N TRP A 182 -0.02 11.10 -0.50
CA TRP A 182 1.32 11.45 -0.97
C TRP A 182 1.93 10.33 -1.83
N PHE A 183 1.74 9.06 -1.44
CA PHE A 183 2.17 7.91 -2.23
C PHE A 183 1.44 7.81 -3.56
N ILE A 184 0.11 7.93 -3.58
CA ILE A 184 -0.68 7.94 -4.83
C ILE A 184 -0.18 9.04 -5.77
N ARG A 185 0.01 10.26 -5.26
CA ARG A 185 0.52 11.38 -6.05
C ARG A 185 1.91 11.08 -6.61
N THR A 186 2.79 10.50 -5.80
CA THR A 186 4.15 10.14 -6.20
C THR A 186 4.15 9.07 -7.29
N SER A 187 3.35 8.01 -7.14
CA SER A 187 3.16 6.97 -8.16
C SER A 187 2.61 7.54 -9.47
N SER A 188 1.65 8.46 -9.40
CA SER A 188 1.09 9.16 -10.56
C SER A 188 2.14 10.03 -11.29
N MET A 189 2.97 10.78 -10.55
CA MET A 189 4.05 11.56 -11.15
C MET A 189 5.05 10.68 -11.89
N TYR A 190 5.46 9.54 -11.30
CA TYR A 190 6.34 8.59 -11.96
C TYR A 190 5.69 7.94 -13.20
N TRP A 191 4.37 7.69 -13.14
CA TRP A 191 3.63 7.16 -14.28
C TRP A 191 3.67 8.10 -15.48
N ASN A 192 3.34 9.36 -15.26
CA ASN A 192 3.31 10.35 -16.32
C ASN A 192 4.67 10.49 -17.02
N ARG A 193 5.78 10.48 -16.25
CA ARG A 193 7.13 10.53 -16.83
C ARG A 193 7.43 9.33 -17.74
N SER A 194 7.09 8.12 -17.30
CA SER A 194 7.34 6.89 -18.06
C SER A 194 6.51 6.74 -19.33
N VAL A 195 5.34 7.39 -19.40
CA VAL A 195 4.46 7.38 -20.59
C VAL A 195 4.84 8.51 -21.54
N SER A 196 5.21 9.69 -21.05
CA SER A 196 5.60 10.82 -21.90
C SER A 196 6.90 10.54 -22.68
N GLU A 197 7.85 9.82 -22.10
CA GLU A 197 9.08 9.42 -22.80
C GLU A 197 8.79 8.47 -23.97
N LYS A 198 7.86 7.52 -23.81
CA LYS A 198 7.44 6.60 -24.88
C LYS A 198 6.75 7.30 -26.07
N LEU A 199 6.10 8.43 -25.85
CA LEU A 199 5.46 9.19 -26.93
C LEU A 199 6.49 10.00 -27.73
N ALA A 200 7.53 10.52 -27.06
CA ALA A 200 8.61 11.25 -27.73
C ALA A 200 9.54 10.35 -28.56
N GLU A 201 9.54 9.03 -28.33
CA GLU A 201 10.29 8.04 -29.13
C GLU A 201 9.53 7.54 -30.37
N CYS A 202 8.22 7.83 -30.48
CA CYS A 202 7.37 7.43 -31.61
C CYS A 202 7.20 8.53 -32.68
N ASP A 203 7.70 9.73 -32.42
CA ASP A 203 7.75 10.88 -33.34
C ASP A 203 9.18 11.05 -33.91
#